data_AF-A0A7L2JLX9-F1
#
_entry.id   AF-A0A7L2JLX9-F1
#
_cell.length_a   1.000
_cell.length_b   1.000
_cell.length_c   1.000
_cell.angle_alpha   90.00
_cell.angle_beta   90.00
_cell.angle_gamma   90.00
#
_symmetry.space_group_name_H-M   'P 1'
#
loop_
_entity.id
_entity.type
_entity.pdbx_description
1 polymer ?
#
loop_
_entity_poly.entity_id
_entity_poly.type
_entity_poly.pdbx_seq_one_letter_code
_entity_poly.pdbx_strand_id
1 'polypeptide(L)'
;WVQEEAPDVLCLQETKCAVSAVPPEIRALPGLPHQFWSSAKDRPGYSGVGLLAKTEPLNVTYGIGDPEHDIDGRVVTAEFPSLFVVSAYVPNAGRGLVRLEPRQRFDAAFLAFLQRLDAQKPVLLCGD
;
A
#
# COMPACT_ATOMS: atom_id res chain seq x y z
N TRP A 1 3.59 -12.95 -16.72
CA TRP A 1 2.42 -12.11 -16.46
C TRP A 1 2.79 -10.65 -16.24
N VAL A 2 3.36 -10.22 -15.10
CA VAL A 2 3.67 -8.79 -14.87
C VAL A 2 4.54 -8.15 -15.97
N GLN A 3 5.58 -8.86 -16.44
CA GLN A 3 6.43 -8.38 -17.54
C GLN A 3 5.71 -8.28 -18.89
N GLU A 4 4.68 -9.09 -19.09
CA GLU A 4 3.86 -9.10 -20.32
C GLU A 4 2.81 -7.98 -20.28
N GLU A 5 2.19 -7.76 -19.11
CA GLU A 5 1.27 -6.65 -18.86
C GLU A 5 1.96 -5.28 -18.92
N ALA A 6 3.26 -5.24 -18.56
CA ALA A 6 4.13 -4.05 -18.63
C ALA A 6 3.53 -2.76 -18.00
N PRO A 7 2.99 -2.82 -16.76
CA PRO A 7 2.29 -1.68 -16.16
C PRO A 7 3.24 -0.51 -15.86
N ASP A 8 2.69 0.70 -15.79
CA ASP A 8 3.42 1.87 -15.31
C ASP A 8 3.50 1.92 -13.78
N VAL A 9 2.48 1.41 -13.10
CA VAL A 9 2.44 1.26 -11.65
C VAL A 9 1.86 -0.12 -11.31
N LEU A 10 2.56 -0.87 -10.46
CA LEU A 10 2.15 -2.17 -9.94
C LEU A 10 1.94 -2.07 -8.43
N CYS A 11 0.75 -2.41 -7.97
CA CYS A 11 0.40 -2.45 -6.56
C CYS A 11 0.22 -3.90 -6.12
N LEU A 12 0.91 -4.30 -5.05
CA LEU A 12 0.89 -5.65 -4.50
C LEU A 12 0.40 -5.59 -3.05
N GLN A 13 -0.51 -6.50 -2.69
CA GLN A 13 -1.07 -6.63 -1.34
C GLN A 13 -0.74 -8.01 -0.76
N GLU A 14 -0.83 -8.12 0.56
CA GLU A 14 -0.59 -9.35 1.31
C GLU A 14 0.77 -10.01 1.01
N THR A 15 1.83 -9.20 0.90
CA THR A 15 3.16 -9.67 0.48
C THR A 15 3.81 -10.63 1.47
N LYS A 16 3.43 -10.58 2.75
CA LYS A 16 3.96 -11.40 3.85
C LYS A 16 5.50 -11.41 3.90
N CYS A 17 6.10 -10.31 3.45
CA CYS A 17 7.53 -10.20 3.26
C CYS A 17 8.05 -8.97 3.99
N ALA A 18 9.11 -9.15 4.78
CA ALA A 18 9.83 -8.02 5.34
C ALA A 18 10.53 -7.23 4.22
N VAL A 19 10.64 -5.90 4.36
CA VAL A 19 11.29 -5.05 3.35
C VAL A 19 12.73 -5.50 3.04
N SER A 20 13.46 -6.02 4.02
CA SER A 20 14.82 -6.55 3.83
C SER A 20 14.85 -7.89 3.08
N ALA A 21 13.75 -8.64 3.09
CA ALA A 21 13.63 -9.97 2.52
C ALA A 21 12.99 -9.99 1.12
N VAL A 22 12.67 -8.82 0.54
CA VAL A 22 12.15 -8.72 -0.84
C VAL A 22 13.12 -9.42 -1.80
N PRO A 23 12.66 -10.42 -2.59
CA PRO A 23 13.54 -11.23 -3.43
C PRO A 23 14.34 -10.42 -4.45
N PRO A 24 15.60 -10.79 -4.75
CA PRO A 24 16.42 -10.08 -5.72
C PRO A 24 15.78 -9.96 -7.11
N GLU A 25 15.03 -10.97 -7.54
CA GLU A 25 14.35 -10.98 -8.84
C GLU A 25 13.25 -9.92 -8.91
N ILE A 26 12.60 -9.63 -7.79
CA ILE A 26 11.62 -8.54 -7.69
C ILE A 26 12.32 -7.19 -7.66
N ARG A 27 13.42 -7.05 -6.91
CA ARG A 27 14.22 -5.81 -6.89
C ARG A 27 14.81 -5.47 -8.26
N ALA A 28 15.08 -6.48 -9.07
CA ALA A 28 15.60 -6.35 -10.43
C ALA A 28 14.50 -6.39 -11.51
N LEU A 29 13.23 -6.23 -11.15
CA LEU A 29 12.11 -6.34 -12.09
C LEU A 29 12.21 -5.26 -13.19
N PRO A 30 12.38 -5.64 -14.47
CA PRO A 30 12.54 -4.67 -15.56
C PRO A 30 11.31 -3.77 -15.72
N GLY A 31 11.53 -2.49 -16.02
CA GLY A 31 10.46 -1.52 -16.27
C GLY A 31 9.79 -0.95 -15.01
N LEU A 32 10.14 -1.45 -13.82
CA LEU A 32 9.59 -1.00 -12.53
C LEU A 32 10.72 -0.76 -11.49
N PRO A 33 11.64 0.19 -11.75
CA PRO A 33 12.83 0.39 -10.92
C PRO A 33 12.55 1.08 -9.58
N HIS A 34 11.44 1.83 -9.45
CA HIS A 34 11.10 2.56 -8.23
C HIS A 34 10.19 1.70 -7.36
N GLN A 35 10.70 1.15 -6.26
CA GLN A 35 9.98 0.17 -5.45
C GLN A 35 9.87 0.60 -3.99
N PHE A 36 8.65 0.59 -3.48
CA PHE A 36 8.30 1.05 -2.14
C PHE A 36 7.54 -0.04 -1.41
N TRP A 37 7.98 -0.38 -0.21
CA TRP A 37 7.47 -1.54 0.53
C TRP A 37 7.12 -1.14 1.95
N SER A 38 5.95 -1.59 2.40
CA SER A 38 5.52 -1.48 3.80
C SER A 38 5.23 -2.86 4.34
N SER A 39 5.74 -3.17 5.53
CA SER A 39 5.53 -4.46 6.19
C SER A 39 5.11 -4.24 7.64
N ALA A 40 4.39 -5.19 8.22
CA ALA A 40 4.05 -5.14 9.64
C ALA A 40 5.32 -5.11 10.50
N LYS A 41 5.36 -4.21 11.51
CA LYS A 41 6.55 -4.00 12.34
C LYS A 41 6.79 -5.15 13.32
N ASP A 42 5.73 -5.58 14.01
CA ASP A 42 5.82 -6.55 15.12
C ASP A 42 5.28 -7.93 14.75
N ARG A 43 4.90 -8.14 13.48
CA ARG A 43 4.32 -9.40 12.99
C ARG A 43 4.95 -9.82 11.66
N PRO A 44 6.16 -10.41 11.70
CA PRO A 44 6.81 -10.91 10.49
C PRO A 44 5.91 -11.91 9.75
N GLY A 45 5.86 -11.83 8.42
CA GLY A 45 5.04 -12.72 7.60
C GLY A 45 3.53 -12.41 7.59
N TYR A 46 3.11 -11.28 8.17
CA TYR A 46 1.73 -10.83 8.17
C TYR A 46 1.55 -9.55 7.35
N SER A 47 0.45 -9.46 6.60
CA SER A 47 0.08 -8.27 5.81
C SER A 47 1.18 -7.89 4.81
N GLY A 48 1.42 -6.59 4.62
CA GLY A 48 2.44 -6.03 3.78
C GLY A 48 1.92 -5.62 2.41
N VAL A 49 2.39 -4.47 1.94
CA VAL A 49 2.07 -3.92 0.63
C VAL A 49 3.34 -3.48 -0.11
N GLY A 50 3.27 -3.54 -1.43
CA GLY A 50 4.28 -3.01 -2.34
C GLY A 50 3.64 -2.07 -3.35
N LEU A 51 4.37 -1.01 -3.72
CA LEU A 51 4.08 -0.17 -4.86
C LEU A 51 5.36 -0.05 -5.68
N LEU A 52 5.31 -0.51 -6.92
CA LEU A 52 6.40 -0.41 -7.87
C LEU A 52 5.98 0.51 -9.01
N ALA A 53 6.88 1.37 -9.47
CA ALA A 53 6.58 2.34 -10.51
C ALA A 53 7.70 2.42 -11.54
N LYS A 54 7.29 2.67 -12.79
CA LYS A 54 8.17 2.95 -13.93
C LYS A 54 8.82 4.32 -13.82
N THR A 55 8.07 5.30 -13.34
CA THR A 55 8.51 6.68 -13.11
C THR A 55 8.63 6.96 -11.63
N GLU A 56 9.63 7.74 -11.24
CA GLU A 56 9.82 8.15 -9.85
C GLU A 56 8.67 9.03 -9.36
N PRO A 57 8.00 8.68 -8.24
CA PRO A 57 7.04 9.56 -7.59
C PRO A 57 7.73 10.82 -7.03
N LEU A 58 7.00 11.93 -6.94
CA LEU A 58 7.45 13.15 -6.26
C LEU A 58 7.68 12.93 -4.76
N ASN A 59 6.84 12.08 -4.16
CA ASN A 59 6.88 11.76 -2.74
C ASN A 59 6.24 10.39 -2.51
N VAL A 60 6.68 9.70 -1.45
CA VAL A 60 6.10 8.43 -1.01
C VAL A 60 5.89 8.45 0.49
N THR A 61 4.69 8.08 0.93
CA THR A 61 4.32 8.00 2.35
C THR A 61 3.79 6.62 2.70
N TYR A 62 3.91 6.26 3.97
CA TYR A 62 3.55 4.95 4.51
C TYR A 62 2.52 5.13 5.62
N GLY A 63 1.45 4.34 5.58
CA GLY A 63 0.33 4.49 6.49
C GLY A 63 -0.62 5.63 6.12
N ILE A 64 -1.53 5.95 7.04
CA ILE A 64 -2.59 6.94 6.88
C ILE A 64 -2.44 8.13 7.86
N GLY A 65 -1.37 8.12 8.65
CA GLY A 65 -1.08 9.13 9.67
C GLY A 65 -1.78 8.86 11.00
N ASP A 66 -2.14 7.60 11.25
CA ASP A 66 -2.79 7.15 12.48
C ASP A 66 -2.03 5.96 13.08
N PRO A 67 -1.35 6.13 14.23
CA PRO A 67 -0.60 5.07 14.88
C PRO A 67 -1.41 3.79 15.19
N GLU A 68 -2.73 3.87 15.41
CA GLU A 68 -3.57 2.68 15.61
C GLU A 68 -3.59 1.79 14.35
N HIS A 69 -3.51 2.41 13.17
CA HIS A 69 -3.70 1.76 11.88
C HIS A 69 -2.40 1.50 11.10
N ASP A 70 -1.30 2.17 11.48
CA ASP A 70 -0.03 2.19 10.73
C ASP A 70 1.00 1.12 11.17
N ILE A 71 0.58 0.17 12.01
CA ILE A 71 1.46 -0.89 12.52
C ILE A 71 1.60 -2.10 11.58
N ASP A 72 0.62 -2.30 10.69
CA ASP A 72 0.46 -3.51 9.89
C ASP A 72 0.97 -3.40 8.46
N GLY A 73 1.60 -2.27 8.10
CA GLY A 73 2.13 -2.03 6.76
C GLY A 73 1.07 -2.19 5.68
N ARG A 74 -0.08 -1.53 5.86
CA ARG A 74 -1.28 -1.71 5.02
C ARG A 74 -1.41 -0.72 3.89
N VAL A 75 -0.70 0.40 3.93
CA VAL A 75 -0.90 1.50 2.97
C VAL A 75 0.45 2.05 2.53
N VAL A 76 0.59 2.21 1.21
CA VAL A 76 1.64 3.00 0.56
C VAL A 76 0.96 3.98 -0.36
N THR A 77 1.32 5.26 -0.25
CA THR A 77 0.84 6.33 -1.13
C THR A 77 2.01 6.90 -1.91
N ALA A 78 1.92 6.86 -3.24
CA ALA A 78 2.86 7.50 -4.15
C ALA A 78 2.21 8.74 -4.77
N GLU A 79 2.88 9.89 -4.63
CA GLU A 79 2.46 11.15 -5.22
C GLU A 79 3.12 11.35 -6.58
N PHE A 80 2.32 11.50 -7.62
CA PHE A 80 2.75 11.89 -8.95
C PHE A 80 2.37 13.35 -9.25
N PRO A 81 2.86 13.95 -10.35
CA PRO A 81 2.52 15.33 -10.69
C PRO A 81 1.02 15.59 -10.78
N SER A 82 0.25 14.66 -11.35
CA SER A 82 -1.18 14.84 -11.62
C SER A 82 -2.12 14.08 -10.67
N LEU A 83 -1.62 13.14 -9.87
CA LEU A 83 -2.47 12.31 -9.00
C LEU A 83 -1.70 11.69 -7.83
N PHE A 84 -2.45 11.17 -6.87
CA PHE A 84 -1.97 10.17 -5.90
C PHE A 84 -2.36 8.76 -6.36
N VAL A 85 -1.46 7.80 -6.17
CA VAL A 85 -1.78 6.37 -6.22
C VAL A 85 -1.63 5.79 -4.82
N VAL A 86 -2.72 5.21 -4.30
CA VAL A 86 -2.77 4.58 -2.98
C VAL A 86 -2.95 3.08 -3.18
N SER A 87 -1.96 2.29 -2.72
CA SER A 87 -2.06 0.84 -2.60
C SER A 87 -2.44 0.50 -1.17
N ALA A 88 -3.58 -0.16 -0.98
CA ALA A 88 -4.08 -0.53 0.35
C ALA A 88 -4.37 -2.03 0.46
N TYR A 89 -4.07 -2.59 1.65
CA TYR A 89 -4.55 -3.90 2.08
C TYR A 89 -5.40 -3.73 3.34
N VAL A 90 -6.70 -3.56 3.13
CA VAL A 90 -7.70 -3.25 4.15
C VAL A 90 -7.80 -4.40 5.16
N PRO A 91 -7.91 -4.12 6.47
CA PRO A 91 -8.02 -5.18 7.46
C PRO A 91 -9.27 -6.06 7.22
N ASN A 92 -9.05 -7.37 7.22
CA ASN A 92 -10.15 -8.32 7.17
C ASN A 92 -10.98 -8.26 8.48
N ALA A 93 -12.32 -8.33 8.37
CA ALA A 93 -13.22 -8.34 9.53
C ALA A 93 -13.14 -9.63 10.38
N GLY A 94 -12.35 -10.61 9.94
CA GLY A 94 -12.13 -11.88 10.61
C GLY A 94 -13.26 -12.88 10.39
N ARG A 95 -12.92 -14.17 10.50
CA ARG A 95 -13.93 -15.24 10.49
C ARG A 95 -14.92 -15.01 11.64
N GLY A 96 -16.22 -15.01 11.33
CA GLY A 96 -17.25 -14.72 12.33
C GLY A 96 -17.30 -13.26 12.79
N LEU A 97 -16.72 -12.33 12.01
CA LEU A 97 -16.78 -10.88 12.24
C LEU A 97 -16.10 -10.40 13.54
N VAL A 98 -15.17 -11.19 14.08
CA VAL A 98 -14.46 -10.91 15.34
C VAL A 98 -13.61 -9.63 15.31
N ARG A 99 -13.36 -9.04 14.13
CA ARG A 99 -12.63 -7.78 13.93
C ARG A 99 -13.48 -6.73 13.20
N LEU A 100 -14.80 -6.87 13.16
CA LEU A 100 -15.66 -5.91 12.47
C LEU A 100 -15.56 -4.51 13.07
N GLU A 101 -15.53 -4.38 14.40
CA GLU A 101 -15.44 -3.08 15.06
C GLU A 101 -14.09 -2.38 14.79
N PRO A 102 -12.91 -3.02 14.95
CA PRO A 102 -11.65 -2.45 14.48
C PRO A 102 -11.64 -2.09 12.98
N ARG A 103 -12.29 -2.91 12.14
CA ARG A 103 -12.42 -2.64 10.71
C ARG A 103 -13.22 -1.35 10.46
N GLN A 104 -14.34 -1.14 11.15
CA GLN A 104 -15.13 0.08 10.99
C GLN A 104 -14.36 1.34 11.41
N ARG A 105 -13.53 1.27 12.46
CA ARG A 105 -12.63 2.38 12.83
C ARG A 105 -11.62 2.68 11.74
N PHE A 106 -10.99 1.63 11.18
CA PHE A 106 -10.10 1.78 10.04
C PHE A 106 -10.82 2.41 8.84
N ASP A 107 -12.03 1.97 8.49
CA ASP A 107 -12.79 2.52 7.35
C ASP A 107 -13.04 4.02 7.51
N ALA A 108 -13.40 4.47 8.72
CA ALA A 108 -13.61 5.89 9.01
C ALA A 108 -12.30 6.70 8.90
N ALA A 109 -11.22 6.20 9.50
CA ALA A 109 -9.90 6.85 9.44
C ALA A 109 -9.35 6.91 8.01
N PHE A 110 -9.51 5.82 7.26
CA PHE A 110 -9.02 5.69 5.89
C PHE A 110 -9.81 6.58 4.93
N LEU A 111 -11.14 6.64 5.05
CA LEU A 111 -11.96 7.58 4.27
C LEU A 111 -11.51 9.03 4.51
N ALA A 112 -11.33 9.42 5.77
CA ALA A 112 -10.86 10.77 6.12
C ALA A 112 -9.47 11.05 5.53
N PHE A 113 -8.58 10.06 5.50
CA PHE A 113 -7.27 10.16 4.85
C PHE A 113 -7.39 10.39 3.34
N LEU A 114 -8.18 9.57 2.64
CA LEU A 114 -8.38 9.68 1.20
C LEU A 114 -8.99 11.03 0.81
N GLN A 115 -9.96 11.53 1.59
CA GLN A 115 -10.55 12.85 1.37
C GLN A 115 -9.53 13.99 1.50
N ARG A 116 -8.56 13.88 2.42
CA ARG A 116 -7.48 14.89 2.54
C ARG A 116 -6.54 14.88 1.34
N LEU A 117 -6.30 13.72 0.74
CA LEU A 117 -5.50 13.61 -0.49
C LEU A 117 -6.28 14.18 -1.69
N ASP A 118 -7.55 13.79 -1.81
CA ASP A 118 -8.41 14.19 -2.94
C ASP A 118 -8.67 15.71 -2.99
N ALA A 119 -8.66 16.35 -1.82
CA ALA A 119 -8.70 17.82 -1.72
C ALA A 119 -7.45 18.51 -2.31
N GLN A 120 -6.33 17.79 -2.50
CA GLN A 120 -5.08 18.32 -3.03
C GLN A 120 -4.86 17.93 -4.50
N LYS A 121 -5.05 16.64 -4.83
CA LYS A 121 -4.95 16.10 -6.19
C LYS A 121 -5.86 14.88 -6.32
N PRO A 122 -6.30 14.52 -7.54
CA PRO A 122 -7.07 13.30 -7.78
C PRO A 122 -6.41 12.06 -7.17
N VAL A 123 -7.23 11.17 -6.58
CA VAL A 123 -6.76 9.94 -5.94
C VAL A 123 -7.19 8.71 -6.73
N LEU A 124 -6.23 7.85 -7.07
CA LEU A 124 -6.47 6.47 -7.47
C LEU A 124 -6.20 5.55 -6.29
N LEU A 125 -7.26 4.99 -5.71
CA LEU A 125 -7.18 3.92 -4.73
C LEU A 125 -7.25 2.56 -5.42
N CYS A 126 -6.33 1.66 -5.07
CA CYS A 126 -6.36 0.27 -5.52
C CYS A 126 -5.90 -0.68 -4.40
N GLY A 127 -6.26 -1.95 -4.53
CA GLY A 127 -5.90 -3.01 -3.61
C GLY A 127 -7.10 -3.86 -3.19
N ASP A 128 -6.95 -4.52 -2.04
CA ASP A 128 -7.93 -5.45 -1.43
C ASP A 128 -8.48 -4.86 -0.13
#